data_AF-A0A1X4HX63-F1
#
_entry.id   AF-A0A1X4HX63-F1
#
_cell.length_a   1.000
_cell.length_b   1.000
_cell.length_c   1.000
_cell.angle_alpha   90.00
_cell.angle_beta   90.00
_cell.angle_gamma   90.00
#
_symmetry.space_group_name_H-M   'P 1'
#
loop_
_entity.id
_entity.type
_entity.pdbx_description
1 polymer ?
#
loop_
_entity_poly.entity_id
_entity_poly.type
_entity_poly.pdbx_seq_one_letter_code
_entity_poly.pdbx_strand_id
1 'polypeptide(L)'
;MGATATACGGGSGSGDGTVTIRYAWWGGEPRTIAIKKTIALFEKKFPKIKIKPEFTDYEAFWEKFQTQASGGNPPDVFQNAVGFLRKYDKRGVLLDLKSQADAGNLSLENFRNGVLANGQVDGKQIAVPVGANTMSLVIDLKAFEKAGVEAKFGWTWDEYFDALQTIQDKLKIAGDTGYFSIMYLYDLYLRQNGKAFFTDTDLGFTEDDLTQWWEDGYKRVRSGLVADPKKVEQVKPKSALSAGLAASEFTWDNFSIRYEGEGESDYGLAPIPTTDGKETGQYLGSLMLSAFSGTEHPKEVAQFIDFMVHDPEVGKIMGYDRGILATTEQYEAFKPTDDNNKGVAAYEEEVAEAGVLGKITPHPSGADVIEAAFLRIGGEVAQGKTKPADAAKALFGEAKAAFAG
;
A
#
# COMPACT_ATOMS: atom_id res chain seq x y z
N MET A 1 -40.78 49.33 -18.49
CA MET A 1 -40.43 49.24 -19.93
C MET A 1 -39.08 49.93 -20.09
N GLY A 2 -38.01 49.33 -20.61
CA GLY A 2 -37.87 48.05 -21.29
C GLY A 2 -36.49 47.44 -21.01
N ALA A 3 -36.44 46.13 -21.16
CA ALA A 3 -35.24 45.32 -21.12
C ALA A 3 -34.39 45.57 -22.37
N THR A 4 -33.08 45.60 -22.20
CA THR A 4 -32.11 45.37 -23.27
C THR A 4 -31.26 44.17 -22.86
N ALA A 5 -31.65 43.00 -23.35
CA ALA A 5 -30.82 41.81 -23.35
C ALA A 5 -29.65 42.02 -24.31
N THR A 6 -28.42 41.86 -23.81
CA THR A 6 -27.22 41.80 -24.64
C THR A 6 -26.75 40.35 -24.67
N ALA A 7 -27.20 39.63 -25.69
CA ALA A 7 -26.66 38.33 -26.08
C ALA A 7 -25.67 38.56 -27.23
N CYS A 8 -24.41 38.18 -27.02
CA CYS A 8 -23.40 37.76 -27.99
C CYS A 8 -22.35 37.02 -27.12
N GLY A 9 -22.19 35.71 -27.18
CA GLY A 9 -21.92 34.95 -28.39
C GLY A 9 -20.42 35.01 -28.67
N GLY A 10 -19.63 34.25 -27.89
CA GLY A 10 -18.17 34.25 -27.94
C GLY A 10 -17.60 32.84 -28.07
N GLY A 11 -17.65 32.31 -29.29
CA GLY A 11 -16.58 31.48 -29.87
C GLY A 11 -16.29 30.13 -29.22
N SER A 12 -16.96 29.10 -29.77
CA SER A 12 -16.48 27.73 -29.87
C SER A 12 -14.97 27.64 -30.17
N GLY A 13 -14.21 27.03 -29.27
CA GLY A 13 -12.92 26.45 -29.60
C GLY A 13 -13.13 25.27 -30.54
N SER A 14 -12.92 25.50 -31.84
CA SER A 14 -12.71 24.46 -32.84
C SER A 14 -11.37 23.76 -32.56
N GLY A 15 -11.33 22.90 -31.54
CA GLY A 15 -10.33 21.85 -31.42
C GLY A 15 -10.83 20.61 -32.15
N ASP A 16 -9.95 19.81 -32.72
CA ASP A 16 -10.20 18.53 -33.43
C ASP A 16 -10.93 17.42 -32.62
N GLY A 17 -11.57 17.78 -31.50
CA GLY A 17 -12.16 16.86 -30.53
C GLY A 17 -11.14 16.24 -29.58
N THR A 18 -9.91 16.75 -29.51
CA THR A 18 -8.91 16.29 -28.55
C THR A 18 -9.22 16.78 -27.13
N VAL A 19 -9.27 15.83 -26.20
CA VAL A 19 -9.41 16.01 -24.75
C VAL A 19 -8.04 15.84 -24.09
N THR A 20 -7.75 16.63 -23.05
CA THR A 20 -6.53 16.45 -22.22
C THR A 20 -6.92 16.14 -20.79
N ILE A 21 -6.40 15.04 -20.25
CA ILE A 21 -6.63 14.55 -18.89
C ILE A 21 -5.33 14.71 -18.08
N ARG A 22 -5.40 15.25 -16.88
CA ARG A 22 -4.28 15.29 -15.93
C ARG A 22 -4.22 13.98 -15.17
N TYR A 23 -3.07 13.29 -15.22
CA TYR A 23 -2.84 12.08 -14.44
C TYR A 23 -1.68 12.27 -13.48
N ALA A 24 -1.95 12.11 -12.17
CA ALA A 24 -0.94 12.26 -11.13
C ALA A 24 -0.63 10.96 -10.38
N TRP A 25 0.63 10.74 -10.01
CA TRP A 25 1.03 9.59 -9.19
C TRP A 25 2.28 9.89 -8.35
N TRP A 26 2.55 9.01 -7.38
CA TRP A 26 3.82 8.98 -6.66
C TRP A 26 4.63 7.71 -6.95
N GLY A 27 5.94 7.83 -6.79
CA GLY A 27 6.86 6.69 -6.79
C GLY A 27 8.23 7.04 -7.35
N GLY A 28 9.10 6.03 -7.40
CA GLY A 28 10.46 6.19 -7.93
C GLY A 28 10.53 6.35 -9.45
N GLU A 29 11.75 6.55 -9.94
CA GLU A 29 12.04 6.65 -11.36
C GLU A 29 11.61 5.40 -12.17
N PRO A 30 11.83 4.15 -11.72
CA PRO A 30 11.38 2.96 -12.46
C PRO A 30 9.87 2.96 -12.74
N ARG A 31 9.06 3.25 -11.71
CA ARG A 31 7.59 3.41 -11.85
C ARG A 31 7.23 4.50 -12.84
N THR A 32 7.89 5.65 -12.75
CA THR A 32 7.65 6.79 -13.64
C THR A 32 7.95 6.45 -15.10
N ILE A 33 9.01 5.70 -15.37
CA ILE A 33 9.35 5.20 -16.71
C ILE A 33 8.27 4.23 -17.21
N ALA A 34 7.82 3.29 -16.37
CA ALA A 34 6.78 2.34 -16.72
C ALA A 34 5.45 3.05 -17.05
N ILE A 35 4.98 3.95 -16.18
CA ILE A 35 3.74 4.71 -16.39
C ILE A 35 3.82 5.59 -17.66
N LYS A 36 4.96 6.22 -17.96
CA LYS A 36 5.09 6.99 -19.21
C LYS A 36 4.97 6.10 -20.46
N LYS A 37 5.44 4.85 -20.41
CA LYS A 37 5.25 3.88 -21.50
C LYS A 37 3.78 3.49 -21.65
N THR A 38 3.05 3.27 -20.55
CA THR A 38 1.61 2.95 -20.61
C THR A 38 0.80 4.14 -21.14
N ILE A 39 1.15 5.38 -20.76
CA ILE A 39 0.57 6.60 -21.32
C ILE A 39 0.79 6.67 -22.84
N ALA A 40 2.02 6.46 -23.31
CA ALA A 40 2.29 6.48 -24.76
C ALA A 40 1.51 5.40 -25.52
N LEU A 41 1.34 4.23 -24.91
CA LEU A 41 0.52 3.15 -25.46
C LEU A 41 -0.97 3.53 -25.50
N PHE A 42 -1.48 4.17 -24.45
CA PHE A 42 -2.85 4.67 -24.39
C PHE A 42 -3.10 5.73 -25.48
N GLU A 43 -2.26 6.76 -25.58
CA GLU A 43 -2.44 7.83 -26.57
C GLU A 43 -2.33 7.32 -28.01
N LYS A 44 -1.62 6.21 -28.24
CA LYS A 44 -1.61 5.53 -29.54
C LYS A 44 -2.94 4.84 -29.87
N LYS A 45 -3.58 4.23 -28.87
CA LYS A 45 -4.89 3.56 -29.00
C LYS A 45 -6.06 4.56 -29.02
N PHE A 46 -5.91 5.68 -28.32
CA PHE A 46 -6.92 6.73 -28.15
C PHE A 46 -6.33 8.09 -28.56
N PRO A 47 -6.13 8.36 -29.86
CA PRO A 47 -5.37 9.52 -30.33
C PRO A 47 -5.97 10.89 -29.97
N LYS A 48 -7.29 10.91 -29.67
CA LYS A 48 -8.04 12.10 -29.23
C LYS A 48 -8.01 12.34 -27.73
N ILE A 49 -7.37 11.48 -26.94
CA ILE A 49 -7.22 11.66 -25.50
C ILE A 49 -5.73 11.82 -25.22
N LYS A 50 -5.34 12.98 -24.69
CA LYS A 50 -3.96 13.28 -24.28
C LYS A 50 -3.84 13.23 -22.77
N ILE A 51 -2.73 12.69 -22.29
CA ILE A 51 -2.46 12.58 -20.86
C ILE A 51 -1.36 13.57 -20.49
N LYS A 52 -1.65 14.45 -19.54
CA LYS A 52 -0.67 15.35 -18.94
C LYS A 52 -0.17 14.73 -17.63
N PRO A 53 1.06 14.19 -17.59
CA PRO A 53 1.59 13.53 -16.40
C PRO A 53 2.03 14.54 -15.33
N GLU A 54 1.75 14.20 -14.06
CA GLU A 54 2.24 14.91 -12.88
C GLU A 54 2.81 13.87 -11.89
N PHE A 55 4.08 13.97 -11.52
CA PHE A 55 4.68 13.00 -10.59
C PHE A 55 5.60 13.69 -9.58
N THR A 56 5.63 13.15 -8.37
CA THR A 56 6.49 13.56 -7.26
C THR A 56 6.79 12.35 -6.38
N ASP A 57 7.62 12.50 -5.34
CA ASP A 57 7.67 11.53 -4.24
C ASP A 57 6.35 11.51 -3.46
N TYR A 58 6.22 10.55 -2.54
CA TYR A 58 4.98 10.28 -1.80
C TYR A 58 4.53 11.47 -0.93
N GLU A 59 5.45 12.06 -0.18
CA GLU A 59 5.12 13.15 0.75
C GLU A 59 4.73 14.40 -0.03
N ALA A 60 5.55 14.80 -1.01
CA ALA A 60 5.27 15.94 -1.87
C ALA A 60 3.99 15.73 -2.71
N PHE A 61 3.66 14.48 -3.07
CA PHE A 61 2.44 14.16 -3.80
C PHE A 61 1.21 14.53 -2.96
N TRP A 62 1.14 14.06 -1.72
CA TRP A 62 -0.03 14.29 -0.87
C TRP A 62 -0.16 15.74 -0.41
N GLU A 63 0.95 16.43 -0.14
CA GLU A 63 0.94 17.87 0.15
C GLU A 63 0.38 18.69 -1.02
N LYS A 64 0.89 18.41 -2.23
CA LYS A 64 0.44 19.07 -3.46
C LYS A 64 -1.02 18.72 -3.76
N PHE A 65 -1.40 17.44 -3.66
CA PHE A 65 -2.76 16.98 -3.91
C PHE A 65 -3.75 17.61 -2.93
N GLN A 66 -3.42 17.68 -1.63
CA GLN A 66 -4.27 18.33 -0.63
C GLN A 66 -4.52 19.80 -0.96
N THR A 67 -3.49 20.52 -1.42
CA THR A 67 -3.60 21.92 -1.85
C THR A 67 -4.50 22.04 -3.08
N GLN A 68 -4.31 21.19 -4.09
CA GLN A 68 -5.10 21.20 -5.32
C GLN A 68 -6.56 20.82 -5.07
N ALA A 69 -6.82 19.81 -4.23
CA ALA A 69 -8.16 19.39 -3.84
C ALA A 69 -8.90 20.50 -3.08
N SER A 70 -8.23 21.18 -2.15
CA SER A 70 -8.80 22.31 -1.40
C SER A 70 -9.07 23.52 -2.30
N GLY A 71 -8.26 23.72 -3.35
CA GLY A 71 -8.45 24.73 -4.38
C GLY A 71 -9.47 24.36 -5.46
N GLY A 72 -10.09 23.18 -5.40
CA GLY A 72 -11.07 22.71 -6.39
C GLY A 72 -10.49 22.37 -7.76
N ASN A 73 -9.18 22.11 -7.86
CA ASN A 73 -8.51 21.76 -9.12
C ASN A 73 -7.49 20.60 -8.98
N PRO A 74 -7.87 19.46 -8.35
CA PRO A 74 -7.05 18.26 -8.36
C PRO A 74 -6.87 17.70 -9.79
N PRO A 75 -5.91 16.80 -10.01
CA PRO A 75 -5.78 16.04 -11.27
C PRO A 75 -7.04 15.22 -11.56
N ASP A 76 -7.36 15.03 -12.84
CA ASP A 76 -8.55 14.27 -13.28
C ASP A 76 -8.49 12.79 -12.86
N VAL A 77 -7.31 12.19 -13.00
CA VAL A 77 -6.99 10.84 -12.52
C VAL A 77 -5.79 10.92 -11.60
N PHE A 78 -5.81 10.15 -10.52
CA PHE A 78 -4.67 10.11 -9.62
C PHE A 78 -4.53 8.75 -8.94
N GLN A 79 -3.28 8.37 -8.69
CA GLN A 79 -2.99 7.25 -7.81
C GLN A 79 -3.51 7.57 -6.40
N ASN A 80 -4.08 6.58 -5.75
CA ASN A 80 -4.70 6.70 -4.44
C ASN A 80 -4.40 5.46 -3.58
N ALA A 81 -4.65 5.56 -2.28
CA ALA A 81 -4.45 4.49 -1.32
C ALA A 81 -5.60 4.48 -0.30
N VAL A 82 -5.81 3.33 0.34
CA VAL A 82 -6.98 3.08 1.21
C VAL A 82 -7.15 4.14 2.31
N GLY A 83 -6.05 4.57 2.95
CA GLY A 83 -6.06 5.57 4.03
C GLY A 83 -6.58 6.96 3.62
N PHE A 84 -6.64 7.26 2.32
CA PHE A 84 -7.07 8.56 1.81
C PHE A 84 -8.49 8.55 1.21
N LEU A 85 -9.05 7.37 0.94
CA LEU A 85 -10.33 7.22 0.24
C LEU A 85 -11.46 7.94 0.97
N ARG A 86 -11.70 7.60 2.25
CA ARG A 86 -12.80 8.19 3.03
C ARG A 86 -12.60 9.69 3.26
N LYS A 87 -11.36 10.14 3.49
CA LYS A 87 -11.00 11.57 3.64
C LYS A 87 -11.43 12.39 2.43
N TYR A 88 -11.12 11.92 1.22
CA TYR A 88 -11.45 12.65 -0.01
C TYR A 88 -12.88 12.42 -0.51
N ASP A 89 -13.51 11.28 -0.22
CA ASP A 89 -14.95 11.07 -0.49
C ASP A 89 -15.81 12.01 0.36
N LYS A 90 -15.53 12.15 1.66
CA LYS A 90 -16.25 13.09 2.54
C LYS A 90 -16.15 14.54 2.07
N ARG A 91 -15.07 14.90 1.38
CA ARG A 91 -14.84 16.23 0.78
C ARG A 91 -15.47 16.37 -0.61
N GLY A 92 -16.12 15.33 -1.12
CA GLY A 92 -16.75 15.31 -2.44
C GLY A 92 -15.75 15.34 -3.59
N VAL A 93 -14.50 14.93 -3.37
CA VAL A 93 -13.43 14.98 -4.38
C VAL A 93 -13.46 13.74 -5.29
N LEU A 94 -13.94 12.60 -4.81
CA LEU A 94 -13.85 11.34 -5.54
C LEU A 94 -15.11 11.09 -6.38
N LEU A 95 -14.93 10.78 -7.66
CA LEU A 95 -16.00 10.35 -8.55
C LEU A 95 -16.45 8.93 -8.19
N ASP A 96 -17.76 8.69 -8.09
CA ASP A 96 -18.30 7.33 -8.05
C ASP A 96 -18.26 6.70 -9.45
N LEU A 97 -17.29 5.80 -9.63
CA LEU A 97 -16.97 5.14 -10.90
C LEU A 97 -18.03 4.12 -11.32
N LYS A 98 -18.96 3.73 -10.43
CA LYS A 98 -20.07 2.84 -10.79
C LYS A 98 -20.91 3.44 -11.92
N SER A 99 -21.13 4.75 -11.91
CA SER A 99 -21.87 5.44 -12.97
C SER A 99 -21.22 5.29 -14.36
N GLN A 100 -19.89 5.27 -14.41
CA GLN A 100 -19.13 5.08 -15.64
C GLN A 100 -19.08 3.60 -16.07
N ALA A 101 -19.08 2.69 -15.10
CA ALA A 101 -19.21 1.25 -15.37
C ALA A 101 -20.57 0.91 -15.96
N ASP A 102 -21.66 1.42 -15.38
CA ASP A 102 -23.03 1.24 -15.87
C ASP A 102 -23.20 1.82 -17.30
N ALA A 103 -22.44 2.87 -17.63
CA ALA A 103 -22.39 3.47 -18.97
C ALA A 103 -21.48 2.72 -19.96
N GLY A 104 -20.78 1.67 -19.52
CA GLY A 104 -19.87 0.87 -20.34
C GLY A 104 -18.53 1.55 -20.66
N ASN A 105 -18.12 2.56 -19.88
CA ASN A 105 -16.84 3.26 -20.09
C ASN A 105 -15.67 2.62 -19.33
N LEU A 106 -15.96 1.75 -18.36
CA LEU A 106 -14.97 0.94 -17.64
C LEU A 106 -15.58 -0.38 -17.16
N SER A 107 -14.74 -1.40 -16.95
CA SER A 107 -15.13 -2.68 -16.36
C SER A 107 -14.77 -2.75 -14.88
N LEU A 108 -15.75 -3.14 -14.05
CA LEU A 108 -15.58 -3.50 -12.64
C LEU A 108 -15.58 -5.03 -12.43
N GLU A 109 -15.42 -5.80 -13.50
CA GLU A 109 -15.41 -7.27 -13.48
C GLU A 109 -13.98 -7.83 -13.55
N ASN A 110 -13.82 -9.14 -13.39
CA ASN A 110 -12.55 -9.89 -13.58
C ASN A 110 -11.38 -9.48 -12.66
N PHE A 111 -11.69 -8.89 -11.50
CA PHE A 111 -10.72 -8.67 -10.44
C PHE A 111 -10.43 -9.94 -9.67
N ARG A 112 -9.16 -10.18 -9.37
CA ARG A 112 -8.73 -11.31 -8.56
C ARG A 112 -9.09 -11.13 -7.09
N ASN A 113 -9.34 -12.23 -6.38
CA ASN A 113 -9.34 -12.30 -4.90
C ASN A 113 -10.13 -11.20 -4.18
N GLY A 114 -11.21 -10.70 -4.79
CA GLY A 114 -12.04 -9.64 -4.22
C GLY A 114 -11.34 -8.27 -4.07
N VAL A 115 -10.18 -8.05 -4.69
CA VAL A 115 -9.38 -6.81 -4.51
C VAL A 115 -10.16 -5.55 -4.82
N LEU A 116 -11.13 -5.62 -5.74
CA LEU A 116 -12.00 -4.50 -6.11
C LEU A 116 -12.67 -3.83 -4.89
N ALA A 117 -12.99 -4.62 -3.87
CA ALA A 117 -13.62 -4.14 -2.65
C ALA A 117 -12.77 -3.11 -1.89
N ASN A 118 -11.44 -3.11 -2.09
CA ASN A 118 -10.54 -2.13 -1.48
C ASN A 118 -10.80 -0.70 -1.96
N GLY A 119 -11.38 -0.54 -3.15
CA GLY A 119 -11.76 0.75 -3.72
C GLY A 119 -13.17 1.20 -3.35
N GLN A 120 -13.85 0.46 -2.46
CA GLN A 120 -15.22 0.74 -2.05
C GLN A 120 -15.27 1.44 -0.69
N VAL A 121 -16.04 2.53 -0.62
CA VAL A 121 -16.36 3.23 0.63
C VAL A 121 -17.84 3.56 0.63
N ASP A 122 -18.52 3.23 1.72
CA ASP A 122 -19.94 3.52 1.94
C ASP A 122 -20.85 3.12 0.76
N GLY A 123 -20.53 2.00 0.10
CA GLY A 123 -21.29 1.45 -1.03
C GLY A 123 -20.97 2.07 -2.40
N LYS A 124 -20.04 3.03 -2.49
CA LYS A 124 -19.58 3.62 -3.76
C LYS A 124 -18.27 2.99 -4.24
N GLN A 125 -18.05 2.89 -5.55
CA GLN A 125 -16.76 2.52 -6.11
C GLN A 125 -15.96 3.79 -6.44
N ILE A 126 -15.12 4.25 -5.52
CA ILE A 126 -14.42 5.55 -5.61
C ILE A 126 -12.95 5.42 -6.04
N ALA A 127 -12.47 4.18 -6.16
CA ALA A 127 -11.16 3.87 -6.69
C ALA A 127 -11.16 2.49 -7.37
N VAL A 128 -10.26 2.25 -8.31
CA VAL A 128 -10.06 0.95 -8.95
C VAL A 128 -8.65 0.45 -8.67
N PRO A 129 -8.48 -0.71 -8.01
CA PRO A 129 -7.18 -1.36 -7.82
C PRO A 129 -6.40 -1.58 -9.12
N VAL A 130 -5.11 -1.24 -9.10
CA VAL A 130 -4.16 -1.60 -10.16
C VAL A 130 -3.28 -2.79 -9.77
N GLY A 131 -3.10 -3.00 -8.48
CA GLY A 131 -2.42 -4.18 -7.94
C GLY A 131 -2.74 -4.37 -6.47
N ALA A 132 -2.37 -5.54 -5.96
CA ALA A 132 -2.54 -5.93 -4.58
C ALA A 132 -1.28 -6.57 -4.02
N ASN A 133 -1.09 -6.39 -2.71
CA ASN A 133 0.06 -6.85 -1.95
C ASN A 133 -0.43 -7.56 -0.68
N THR A 134 0.39 -8.46 -0.18
CA THR A 134 0.28 -9.02 1.17
C THR A 134 1.51 -8.65 1.99
N MET A 135 1.34 -8.53 3.31
CA MET A 135 2.51 -8.43 4.19
C MET A 135 3.25 -9.76 4.17
N SER A 136 4.56 -9.73 4.26
CA SER A 136 5.41 -10.92 4.27
C SER A 136 6.55 -10.73 5.27
N LEU A 137 7.19 -11.84 5.60
CA LEU A 137 8.50 -11.84 6.22
C LEU A 137 9.53 -12.10 5.13
N VAL A 138 10.36 -11.12 4.80
CA VAL A 138 11.51 -11.34 3.93
C VAL A 138 12.60 -12.01 4.75
N ILE A 139 13.15 -13.13 4.26
CA ILE A 139 14.17 -13.91 4.96
C ILE A 139 15.46 -13.98 4.14
N ASP A 140 16.60 -13.93 4.83
CA ASP A 140 17.89 -14.34 4.26
C ASP A 140 17.94 -15.87 4.23
N LEU A 141 17.79 -16.45 3.03
CA LEU A 141 17.72 -17.90 2.83
C LEU A 141 18.97 -18.61 3.33
N LYS A 142 20.16 -17.99 3.15
CA LYS A 142 21.43 -18.56 3.60
C LYS A 142 21.55 -18.53 5.12
N ALA A 143 21.03 -17.49 5.77
CA ALA A 143 21.00 -17.42 7.23
C ALA A 143 20.05 -18.49 7.82
N PHE A 144 18.84 -18.62 7.26
CA PHE A 144 17.88 -19.63 7.69
C PHE A 144 18.42 -21.06 7.49
N GLU A 145 19.01 -21.35 6.33
CA GLU A 145 19.64 -22.65 6.02
C GLU A 145 20.79 -22.97 7.01
N LYS A 146 21.72 -22.03 7.23
CA LYS A 146 22.85 -22.23 8.18
C LYS A 146 22.36 -22.42 9.61
N ALA A 147 21.26 -21.78 9.98
CA ALA A 147 20.64 -21.96 11.29
C ALA A 147 19.83 -23.26 11.38
N GLY A 148 19.52 -23.92 10.25
CA GLY A 148 18.63 -25.08 10.20
C GLY A 148 17.20 -24.71 10.59
N VAL A 149 16.76 -23.51 10.24
CA VAL A 149 15.41 -22.99 10.48
C VAL A 149 14.65 -23.00 9.17
N GLU A 150 13.42 -23.50 9.21
CA GLU A 150 12.50 -23.49 8.08
C GLU A 150 11.29 -22.62 8.45
N ALA A 151 10.95 -21.66 7.59
CA ALA A 151 9.71 -20.91 7.73
C ALA A 151 8.56 -21.75 7.16
N LYS A 152 7.45 -21.85 7.91
CA LYS A 152 6.28 -22.65 7.52
C LYS A 152 5.01 -21.83 7.66
N PHE A 153 4.05 -22.05 6.74
CA PHE A 153 2.71 -21.49 6.91
C PHE A 153 2.07 -21.97 8.21
N GLY A 154 1.40 -21.05 8.89
CA GLY A 154 0.74 -21.32 10.17
C GLY A 154 1.69 -21.44 11.37
N TRP A 155 2.96 -21.01 11.27
CA TRP A 155 3.78 -20.89 12.48
C TRP A 155 3.21 -19.84 13.45
N THR A 156 3.36 -20.09 14.74
CA THR A 156 2.93 -19.13 15.76
C THR A 156 4.00 -18.06 16.01
N TRP A 157 3.63 -16.95 16.64
CA TRP A 157 4.59 -15.95 17.15
C TRP A 157 5.65 -16.57 18.07
N ASP A 158 5.28 -17.54 18.90
CA ASP A 158 6.22 -18.25 19.77
C ASP A 158 7.20 -19.09 18.95
N GLU A 159 6.72 -19.87 17.98
CA GLU A 159 7.59 -20.65 17.08
C GLU A 159 8.52 -19.75 16.26
N TYR A 160 8.04 -18.59 15.83
CA TYR A 160 8.83 -17.57 15.16
C TYR A 160 9.95 -17.04 16.07
N PHE A 161 9.65 -16.67 17.32
CA PHE A 161 10.69 -16.19 18.24
C PHE A 161 11.68 -17.29 18.65
N ASP A 162 11.26 -18.55 18.73
CA ASP A 162 12.16 -19.70 18.94
C ASP A 162 13.09 -19.90 17.73
N ALA A 163 12.59 -19.70 16.51
CA ALA A 163 13.40 -19.69 15.30
C ALA A 163 14.42 -18.53 15.32
N LEU A 164 14.01 -17.33 15.74
CA LEU A 164 14.93 -16.19 15.91
C LEU A 164 16.01 -16.49 16.96
N GLN A 165 15.66 -17.17 18.06
CA GLN A 165 16.62 -17.59 19.09
C GLN A 165 17.65 -18.58 18.52
N THR A 166 17.20 -19.54 17.71
CA THR A 166 18.09 -20.49 17.03
C THR A 166 19.07 -19.79 16.08
N ILE A 167 18.58 -18.81 15.32
CA ILE A 167 19.41 -17.98 14.43
C ILE A 167 20.44 -17.20 15.26
N GLN A 168 19.99 -16.54 16.34
CA GLN A 168 20.87 -15.79 17.22
C GLN A 168 21.96 -16.68 17.84
N ASP A 169 21.61 -17.87 18.32
CA ASP A 169 22.53 -18.79 18.97
C ASP A 169 23.60 -19.33 18.00
N LYS A 170 23.22 -19.64 16.76
CA LYS A 170 24.13 -20.21 15.77
C LYS A 170 24.95 -19.17 15.02
N LEU A 171 24.35 -18.04 14.65
CA LEU A 171 24.94 -17.07 13.73
C LEU A 171 25.41 -15.78 14.41
N LYS A 172 25.01 -15.54 15.67
CA LYS A 172 25.38 -14.35 16.44
C LYS A 172 24.93 -13.02 15.80
N ILE A 173 23.88 -13.08 14.99
CA ILE A 173 23.14 -11.91 14.46
C ILE A 173 21.73 -11.90 15.04
N ALA A 174 21.01 -10.79 14.90
CA ALA A 174 19.60 -10.76 15.26
C ALA A 174 18.77 -11.64 14.31
N GLY A 175 17.63 -12.12 14.78
CA GLY A 175 16.68 -12.84 13.97
C GLY A 175 15.87 -11.93 13.05
N ASP A 176 15.49 -10.74 13.53
CA ASP A 176 14.62 -9.79 12.81
C ASP A 176 15.08 -8.33 12.97
N THR A 177 14.75 -7.48 11.99
CA THR A 177 15.12 -6.04 12.01
C THR A 177 14.25 -5.17 12.91
N GLY A 178 13.05 -5.64 13.27
CA GLY A 178 12.14 -5.03 14.23
C GLY A 178 10.83 -4.55 13.62
N TYR A 179 9.86 -4.29 14.50
CA TYR A 179 8.44 -4.12 14.12
C TYR A 179 7.75 -2.91 14.77
N PHE A 180 8.49 -2.05 15.48
CA PHE A 180 7.93 -0.93 16.26
C PHE A 180 7.11 0.06 15.44
N SER A 181 7.48 0.27 14.17
CA SER A 181 6.94 1.32 13.30
C SER A 181 6.23 0.75 12.07
N ILE A 182 5.87 -0.55 12.09
CA ILE A 182 5.18 -1.23 10.99
C ILE A 182 3.70 -1.36 11.35
N MET A 183 2.92 -0.31 11.08
CA MET A 183 1.49 -0.25 11.44
C MET A 183 0.70 -1.45 10.91
N TYR A 184 0.95 -1.83 9.65
CA TYR A 184 0.23 -2.92 9.00
C TYR A 184 0.51 -4.28 9.65
N LEU A 185 1.73 -4.52 10.14
CA LEU A 185 2.03 -5.73 10.91
C LEU A 185 1.29 -5.73 12.26
N TYR A 186 1.21 -4.57 12.91
CA TYR A 186 0.45 -4.45 14.14
C TYR A 186 -1.06 -4.63 13.91
N ASP A 187 -1.61 -4.16 12.77
CA ASP A 187 -2.99 -4.46 12.36
C ASP A 187 -3.20 -5.97 12.19
N LEU A 188 -2.28 -6.67 11.52
CA LEU A 188 -2.37 -8.14 11.39
C LEU A 188 -2.38 -8.81 12.77
N TYR A 189 -1.47 -8.43 13.66
CA TYR A 189 -1.44 -8.95 15.03
C TYR A 189 -2.76 -8.68 15.78
N LEU A 190 -3.32 -7.48 15.68
CA LEU A 190 -4.61 -7.14 16.28
C LEU A 190 -5.74 -8.01 15.72
N ARG A 191 -5.76 -8.24 14.41
CA ARG A 191 -6.79 -9.04 13.72
C ARG A 191 -6.76 -10.51 14.13
N GLN A 192 -5.57 -11.07 14.31
CA GLN A 192 -5.40 -12.41 14.87
C GLN A 192 -6.00 -12.53 16.29
N ASN A 193 -6.14 -11.40 16.99
CA ASN A 193 -6.67 -11.32 18.36
C ASN A 193 -8.09 -10.71 18.41
N GLY A 194 -8.83 -10.74 17.29
CA GLY A 194 -10.22 -10.27 17.23
C GLY A 194 -10.40 -8.76 17.29
N LYS A 195 -9.34 -7.98 17.06
CA LYS A 195 -9.33 -6.52 17.00
C LYS A 195 -8.99 -6.05 15.58
N ALA A 196 -8.80 -4.75 15.41
CA ALA A 196 -8.24 -4.15 14.21
C ALA A 196 -7.53 -2.85 14.57
N PHE A 197 -6.65 -2.35 13.72
CA PHE A 197 -6.02 -1.06 13.90
C PHE A 197 -7.05 0.06 13.82
N PHE A 198 -7.93 0.01 12.80
CA PHE A 198 -9.02 0.95 12.60
C PHE A 198 -10.39 0.27 12.69
N THR A 199 -11.37 1.04 13.14
CA THR A 199 -12.81 0.83 12.89
C THR A 199 -13.29 1.85 11.85
N ASP A 200 -14.58 1.89 11.54
CA ASP A 200 -15.16 2.88 10.63
C ASP A 200 -14.87 4.34 11.03
N THR A 201 -14.71 4.59 12.34
CA THR A 201 -14.62 5.96 12.90
C THR A 201 -13.42 6.18 13.81
N ASP A 202 -12.83 5.12 14.38
CA ASP A 202 -11.88 5.22 15.50
C ASP A 202 -10.73 4.21 15.37
N LEU A 203 -9.83 4.20 16.36
CA LEU A 203 -8.90 3.09 16.56
C LEU A 203 -9.67 1.86 17.07
N GLY A 204 -9.30 0.66 16.59
CA GLY A 204 -9.93 -0.60 16.98
C GLY A 204 -9.23 -1.33 18.13
N PHE A 205 -8.35 -0.64 18.86
CA PHE A 205 -7.56 -1.17 19.97
C PHE A 205 -7.43 -0.12 21.10
N THR A 206 -6.78 -0.49 22.21
CA THR A 206 -6.62 0.36 23.41
C THR A 206 -5.17 0.83 23.59
N GLU A 207 -4.96 1.88 24.40
CA GLU A 207 -3.61 2.34 24.77
C GLU A 207 -2.77 1.20 25.40
N ASP A 208 -3.40 0.32 26.17
CA ASP A 208 -2.75 -0.82 26.81
C ASP A 208 -2.28 -1.86 25.78
N ASP A 209 -3.07 -2.12 24.74
CA ASP A 209 -2.68 -3.04 23.65
C ASP A 209 -1.40 -2.58 22.96
N LEU A 210 -1.31 -1.28 22.66
CA LEU A 210 -0.16 -0.71 21.97
C LEU A 210 1.05 -0.58 22.89
N THR A 211 0.82 -0.26 24.17
CA THR A 211 1.86 -0.27 25.19
C THR A 211 2.50 -1.66 25.27
N GLN A 212 1.70 -2.72 25.32
CA GLN A 212 2.18 -4.10 25.38
C GLN A 212 2.98 -4.49 24.13
N TRP A 213 2.53 -4.12 22.94
CA TRP A 213 3.23 -4.37 21.67
C TRP A 213 4.65 -3.78 21.68
N TRP A 214 4.78 -2.51 22.06
CA TRP A 214 6.08 -1.85 22.12
C TRP A 214 6.96 -2.31 23.29
N GLU A 215 6.37 -2.70 24.42
CA GLU A 215 7.10 -3.33 25.52
C GLU A 215 7.66 -4.70 25.13
N ASP A 216 6.91 -5.52 24.37
CA ASP A 216 7.44 -6.77 23.80
C ASP A 216 8.60 -6.49 22.85
N GLY A 217 8.46 -5.51 21.95
CA GLY A 217 9.54 -5.04 21.09
C GLY A 217 10.84 -4.77 21.86
N TYR A 218 10.75 -4.04 22.99
CA TYR A 218 11.93 -3.80 23.82
C TYR A 218 12.49 -5.07 24.48
N LYS A 219 11.63 -5.99 24.91
CA LYS A 219 12.08 -7.27 25.47
C LYS A 219 12.89 -8.04 24.41
N ARG A 220 12.41 -8.07 23.16
CA ARG A 220 13.12 -8.75 22.04
C ARG A 220 14.42 -8.05 21.62
N VAL A 221 14.45 -6.72 21.66
CA VAL A 221 15.70 -5.95 21.44
C VAL A 221 16.72 -6.24 22.55
N ARG A 222 16.28 -6.27 23.83
CA ARG A 222 17.17 -6.54 24.97
C ARG A 222 17.70 -7.96 25.00
N SER A 223 16.92 -8.94 24.53
CA SER A 223 17.41 -10.32 24.36
C SER A 223 18.32 -10.47 23.15
N GLY A 224 18.32 -9.51 22.22
CA GLY A 224 19.09 -9.53 20.97
C GLY A 224 18.45 -10.36 19.86
N LEU A 225 17.18 -10.77 20.03
CA LEU A 225 16.40 -11.45 18.99
C LEU A 225 16.01 -10.48 17.87
N VAL A 226 15.72 -9.23 18.23
CA VAL A 226 15.49 -8.12 17.30
C VAL A 226 16.70 -7.21 17.30
N ALA A 227 17.08 -6.72 16.12
CA ALA A 227 18.23 -5.84 15.94
C ALA A 227 18.12 -4.56 16.79
N ASP A 228 19.28 -4.02 17.21
CA ASP A 228 19.34 -2.73 17.89
C ASP A 228 18.81 -1.62 16.96
N PRO A 229 17.70 -0.94 17.31
CA PRO A 229 17.10 0.08 16.45
C PRO A 229 18.05 1.23 16.11
N LYS A 230 19.06 1.51 16.94
CA LYS A 230 20.07 2.54 16.62
C LYS A 230 20.98 2.11 15.48
N LYS A 231 21.30 0.81 15.37
CA LYS A 231 22.07 0.28 14.24
C LYS A 231 21.22 0.22 12.97
N VAL A 232 19.94 -0.13 13.11
CA VAL A 232 18.96 -0.10 12.00
C VAL A 232 18.85 1.32 11.42
N GLU A 233 18.80 2.34 12.27
CA GLU A 233 18.74 3.73 11.80
C GLU A 233 20.01 4.17 11.06
N GLN A 234 21.19 3.71 11.50
CA GLN A 234 22.48 4.09 10.92
C GLN A 234 22.71 3.62 9.49
N VAL A 235 22.03 2.54 9.07
CA VAL A 235 22.22 1.96 7.73
C VAL A 235 21.25 2.51 6.69
N LYS A 236 20.25 3.31 7.10
CA LYS A 236 19.29 3.91 6.17
C LYS A 236 20.00 4.74 5.08
N PRO A 237 19.52 4.71 3.82
CA PRO A 237 18.26 4.11 3.38
C PRO A 237 18.32 2.59 3.11
N LYS A 238 19.49 1.96 3.23
CA LYS A 238 19.65 0.51 3.06
C LYS A 238 18.88 -0.26 4.13
N SER A 239 18.25 -1.37 3.77
CA SER A 239 17.59 -2.28 4.72
C SER A 239 18.61 -2.85 5.69
N ALA A 240 18.21 -2.99 6.96
CA ALA A 240 19.04 -3.65 7.96
C ALA A 240 19.23 -5.15 7.69
N LEU A 241 18.27 -5.79 7.02
CA LEU A 241 18.41 -7.16 6.51
C LEU A 241 19.48 -7.22 5.42
N SER A 242 19.41 -6.34 4.42
CA SER A 242 20.43 -6.24 3.36
C SER A 242 21.81 -5.80 3.87
N ALA A 243 21.87 -5.14 5.03
CA ALA A 243 23.12 -4.78 5.71
C ALA A 243 23.66 -5.93 6.59
N GLY A 244 22.98 -7.08 6.66
CA GLY A 244 23.40 -8.25 7.44
C GLY A 244 23.25 -8.08 8.95
N LEU A 245 22.41 -7.14 9.41
CA LEU A 245 22.19 -6.90 10.84
C LEU A 245 21.20 -7.90 11.46
N ALA A 246 20.34 -8.50 10.64
CA ALA A 246 19.38 -9.51 11.04
C ALA A 246 19.16 -10.53 9.90
N ALA A 247 18.47 -11.63 10.20
CA ALA A 247 18.15 -12.68 9.23
C ALA A 247 16.77 -12.52 8.56
N SER A 248 15.91 -11.65 9.06
CA SER A 248 14.58 -11.42 8.49
C SER A 248 14.07 -9.98 8.70
N GLU A 249 13.09 -9.57 7.90
CA GLU A 249 12.45 -8.25 7.96
C GLU A 249 10.98 -8.33 7.51
N PHE A 250 10.07 -7.77 8.29
CA PHE A 250 8.68 -7.63 7.90
C PHE A 250 8.48 -6.48 6.89
N THR A 251 7.81 -6.74 5.78
CA THR A 251 7.46 -5.71 4.78
C THR A 251 6.35 -6.21 3.85
N TRP A 252 5.88 -5.36 2.93
CA TRP A 252 5.03 -5.81 1.83
C TRP A 252 5.84 -6.65 0.84
N ASP A 253 5.26 -7.75 0.36
CA ASP A 253 5.85 -8.69 -0.60
C ASP A 253 6.46 -8.00 -1.83
N ASN A 254 5.78 -7.00 -2.40
CA ASN A 254 6.24 -6.27 -3.57
C ASN A 254 7.55 -5.48 -3.33
N PHE A 255 7.91 -5.21 -2.06
CA PHE A 255 9.18 -4.59 -1.72
C PHE A 255 10.35 -5.57 -1.74
N SER A 256 10.14 -6.87 -1.89
CA SER A 256 11.22 -7.88 -1.93
C SER A 256 12.28 -7.62 -3.02
N ILE A 257 11.90 -6.94 -4.11
CA ILE A 257 12.82 -6.59 -5.20
C ILE A 257 14.01 -5.73 -4.74
N ARG A 258 13.82 -4.94 -3.67
CA ARG A 258 14.90 -4.07 -3.16
C ARG A 258 16.08 -4.87 -2.63
N TYR A 259 15.85 -6.05 -2.06
CA TYR A 259 16.88 -6.80 -1.34
C TYR A 259 17.90 -7.40 -2.32
N GLU A 260 17.49 -7.71 -3.55
CA GLU A 260 18.40 -8.11 -4.64
C GLU A 260 19.36 -6.97 -5.05
N GLY A 261 18.90 -5.73 -5.01
CA GLY A 261 19.72 -4.55 -5.35
C GLY A 261 20.56 -4.02 -4.21
N GLU A 262 20.13 -4.25 -2.96
CA GLU A 262 20.78 -3.73 -1.76
C GLU A 262 21.72 -4.76 -1.08
N GLY A 263 21.37 -6.05 -1.14
CA GLY A 263 22.00 -7.13 -0.39
C GLY A 263 23.00 -7.97 -1.20
N GLU A 264 23.69 -8.88 -0.50
CA GLU A 264 24.62 -9.85 -1.10
C GLU A 264 24.19 -11.31 -0.87
N SER A 265 23.05 -11.53 -0.19
CA SER A 265 22.47 -12.85 0.05
C SER A 265 21.37 -13.17 -0.95
N ASP A 266 20.82 -14.38 -0.83
CA ASP A 266 19.60 -14.78 -1.54
C ASP A 266 18.43 -14.57 -0.58
N TYR A 267 17.40 -13.87 -1.04
CA TYR A 267 16.25 -13.51 -0.22
C TYR A 267 15.00 -14.25 -0.68
N GLY A 268 14.15 -14.63 0.27
CA GLY A 268 12.86 -15.27 0.01
C GLY A 268 11.74 -14.63 0.81
N LEU A 269 10.51 -14.99 0.47
CA LEU A 269 9.32 -14.60 1.21
C LEU A 269 8.85 -15.74 2.09
N ALA A 270 8.47 -15.40 3.31
CA ALA A 270 7.90 -16.29 4.30
C ALA A 270 6.58 -15.72 4.85
N PRO A 271 5.68 -16.58 5.33
CA PRO A 271 4.42 -16.16 5.93
C PRO A 271 4.62 -15.38 7.24
N ILE A 272 3.74 -14.40 7.47
CA ILE A 272 3.65 -13.70 8.76
C ILE A 272 3.26 -14.71 9.86
N PRO A 273 3.86 -14.65 11.06
CA PRO A 273 3.46 -15.48 12.19
C PRO A 273 2.01 -15.25 12.61
N THR A 274 1.41 -16.28 13.19
CA THR A 274 0.01 -16.30 13.64
C THR A 274 -0.08 -16.37 15.17
N THR A 275 -1.26 -16.07 15.72
CA THR A 275 -1.49 -16.26 17.16
C THR A 275 -1.91 -17.69 17.49
N ASP A 276 -2.65 -18.35 16.60
CA ASP A 276 -3.30 -19.65 16.87
C ASP A 276 -2.96 -20.76 15.85
N GLY A 277 -2.03 -20.49 14.93
CA GLY A 277 -1.67 -21.40 13.85
C GLY A 277 -2.66 -21.41 12.67
N LYS A 278 -3.67 -20.54 12.67
CA LYS A 278 -4.76 -20.55 11.67
C LYS A 278 -4.98 -19.18 11.05
N GLU A 279 -5.26 -18.19 11.87
CA GLU A 279 -5.58 -16.84 11.40
C GLU A 279 -4.30 -16.03 11.26
N THR A 280 -4.02 -15.52 10.06
CA THR A 280 -2.89 -14.60 9.82
C THR A 280 -3.29 -13.14 10.00
N GLY A 281 -4.59 -12.85 9.97
CA GLY A 281 -5.12 -11.49 9.89
C GLY A 281 -4.94 -10.85 8.51
N GLN A 282 -4.32 -11.52 7.54
CA GLN A 282 -3.95 -10.95 6.24
C GLN A 282 -5.15 -10.37 5.49
N TYR A 283 -4.85 -9.41 4.64
CA TYR A 283 -5.76 -8.87 3.66
C TYR A 283 -4.92 -8.29 2.51
N LEU A 284 -5.56 -8.07 1.37
CA LEU A 284 -4.91 -7.46 0.22
C LEU A 284 -4.85 -5.95 0.39
N GLY A 285 -3.65 -5.38 0.55
CA GLY A 285 -3.41 -3.95 0.45
C GLY A 285 -3.29 -3.55 -1.02
N SER A 286 -3.81 -2.40 -1.45
CA SER A 286 -3.84 -2.05 -2.88
C SER A 286 -3.43 -0.60 -3.15
N LEU A 287 -2.64 -0.42 -4.22
CA LEU A 287 -2.57 0.85 -4.93
C LEU A 287 -3.71 0.92 -5.94
N MET A 288 -4.36 2.07 -6.00
CA MET A 288 -5.59 2.26 -6.79
C MET A 288 -5.52 3.52 -7.64
N LEU A 289 -6.42 3.64 -8.61
CA LEU A 289 -6.69 4.86 -9.36
C LEU A 289 -8.05 5.42 -8.96
N SER A 290 -8.08 6.70 -8.60
CA SER A 290 -9.31 7.47 -8.39
C SER A 290 -9.46 8.53 -9.47
N ALA A 291 -10.70 8.99 -9.67
CA ALA A 291 -11.04 10.08 -10.55
C ALA A 291 -11.61 11.26 -9.76
N PHE A 292 -11.33 12.49 -10.21
CA PHE A 292 -11.91 13.69 -9.64
C PHE A 292 -13.39 13.81 -10.01
N SER A 293 -14.26 13.99 -9.01
CA SER A 293 -15.71 14.18 -9.19
C SER A 293 -16.08 15.38 -10.06
N GLY A 294 -15.25 16.42 -10.07
CA GLY A 294 -15.43 17.65 -10.84
C GLY A 294 -14.74 17.67 -12.21
N THR A 295 -14.23 16.54 -12.71
CA THR A 295 -13.64 16.47 -14.06
C THR A 295 -14.68 16.81 -15.13
N GLU A 296 -14.27 17.57 -16.15
CA GLU A 296 -15.12 17.87 -17.33
C GLU A 296 -15.19 16.68 -18.30
N HIS A 297 -14.39 15.64 -18.08
CA HIS A 297 -14.19 14.51 -19.01
C HIS A 297 -14.36 13.13 -18.34
N PRO A 298 -15.48 12.87 -17.64
CA PRO A 298 -15.64 11.65 -16.84
C PRO A 298 -15.60 10.36 -17.67
N LYS A 299 -16.03 10.43 -18.93
CA LYS A 299 -15.96 9.30 -19.87
C LYS A 299 -14.51 8.97 -20.23
N GLU A 300 -13.75 9.95 -20.70
CA GLU A 300 -12.36 9.74 -21.14
C GLU A 300 -11.47 9.35 -19.95
N VAL A 301 -11.76 9.87 -18.76
CA VAL A 301 -11.16 9.46 -17.49
C VAL A 301 -11.43 7.99 -17.18
N ALA A 302 -12.69 7.55 -17.27
CA ALA A 302 -13.06 6.16 -17.08
C ALA A 302 -12.36 5.22 -18.07
N GLN A 303 -12.29 5.61 -19.35
CA GLN A 303 -11.59 4.86 -20.38
C GLN A 303 -10.08 4.75 -20.11
N PHE A 304 -9.46 5.79 -19.56
CA PHE A 304 -8.06 5.73 -19.16
C PHE A 304 -7.84 4.81 -17.96
N ILE A 305 -8.71 4.85 -16.95
CA ILE A 305 -8.65 3.94 -15.80
C ILE A 305 -8.83 2.48 -16.25
N ASP A 306 -9.84 2.22 -17.08
CA ASP A 306 -10.11 0.89 -17.65
C ASP A 306 -8.88 0.34 -18.38
N PHE A 307 -8.29 1.14 -19.28
CA PHE A 307 -7.08 0.76 -20.00
C PHE A 307 -5.91 0.47 -19.05
N MET A 308 -5.70 1.31 -18.03
CA MET A 308 -4.61 1.13 -17.07
C MET A 308 -4.75 -0.14 -16.23
N VAL A 309 -5.98 -0.64 -16.05
CA VAL A 309 -6.31 -1.77 -15.17
C VAL A 309 -6.53 -3.07 -15.93
N HIS A 310 -7.06 -3.04 -17.15
CA HIS A 310 -7.43 -4.25 -17.90
C HIS A 310 -6.53 -4.55 -19.09
N ASP A 311 -5.80 -3.58 -19.64
CA ASP A 311 -5.02 -3.83 -20.86
C ASP A 311 -3.82 -4.75 -20.57
N PRO A 312 -3.71 -5.92 -21.25
CA PRO A 312 -2.64 -6.90 -21.01
C PRO A 312 -1.22 -6.34 -21.18
N GLU A 313 -1.04 -5.39 -22.11
CA GLU A 313 0.27 -4.78 -22.34
C GLU A 313 0.65 -3.80 -21.22
N VAL A 314 -0.33 -3.18 -20.56
CA VAL A 314 -0.08 -2.40 -19.34
C VAL A 314 0.43 -3.32 -18.23
N GLY A 315 -0.19 -4.49 -18.05
CA GLY A 315 0.28 -5.50 -17.09
C GLY A 315 1.73 -5.91 -17.34
N LYS A 316 2.11 -6.16 -18.60
CA LYS A 316 3.50 -6.50 -18.97
C LYS A 316 4.50 -5.36 -18.73
N ILE A 317 4.10 -4.12 -18.99
CA ILE A 317 4.95 -2.93 -18.78
C ILE A 317 5.16 -2.67 -17.29
N MET A 318 4.09 -2.80 -16.49
CA MET A 318 4.12 -2.49 -15.07
C MET A 318 4.69 -3.61 -14.22
N GLY A 319 4.52 -4.87 -14.62
CA GLY A 319 4.86 -6.03 -13.81
C GLY A 319 4.23 -5.93 -12.41
N TYR A 320 4.99 -6.23 -11.37
CA TYR A 320 4.55 -6.11 -9.97
C TYR A 320 4.99 -4.82 -9.26
N ASP A 321 5.38 -3.77 -10.01
CA ASP A 321 5.79 -2.48 -9.41
C ASP A 321 4.72 -1.85 -8.50
N ARG A 322 3.44 -2.10 -8.79
CA ARG A 322 2.29 -1.63 -7.99
C ARG A 322 1.55 -2.78 -7.29
N GLY A 323 2.24 -3.91 -7.10
CA GLY A 323 1.70 -5.15 -6.57
C GLY A 323 1.34 -6.18 -7.63
N ILE A 324 0.92 -7.36 -7.17
CA ILE A 324 0.33 -8.37 -8.05
C ILE A 324 -0.83 -7.75 -8.81
N LEU A 325 -0.82 -7.90 -10.13
CA LEU A 325 -1.79 -7.29 -11.04
C LEU A 325 -3.22 -7.64 -10.64
N ALA A 326 -4.06 -6.61 -10.49
CA ALA A 326 -5.38 -6.73 -9.84
C ALA A 326 -6.41 -7.52 -10.67
N THR A 327 -6.30 -7.47 -12.00
CA THR A 327 -7.21 -8.15 -12.93
C THR A 327 -6.60 -9.46 -13.43
N THR A 328 -7.46 -10.45 -13.67
CA THR A 328 -7.05 -11.75 -14.24
C THR A 328 -6.31 -11.58 -15.56
N GLU A 329 -6.77 -10.69 -16.43
CA GLU A 329 -6.21 -10.44 -17.76
C GLU A 329 -4.74 -9.96 -17.69
N GLN A 330 -4.47 -8.93 -16.89
CA GLN A 330 -3.11 -8.44 -16.70
C GLN A 330 -2.22 -9.48 -16.02
N TYR A 331 -2.74 -10.19 -15.01
CA TYR A 331 -1.98 -11.25 -14.33
C TYR A 331 -1.61 -12.41 -15.26
N GLU A 332 -2.54 -12.85 -16.12
CA GLU A 332 -2.27 -13.90 -17.09
C GLU A 332 -1.25 -13.45 -18.15
N ALA A 333 -1.27 -12.17 -18.52
CA ALA A 333 -0.41 -11.60 -19.54
C ALA A 333 1.04 -11.38 -19.09
N PHE A 334 1.26 -11.10 -17.81
CA PHE A 334 2.60 -10.94 -17.25
C PHE A 334 3.08 -12.27 -16.66
N LYS A 335 4.17 -12.81 -17.23
CA LYS A 335 4.85 -14.00 -16.70
C LYS A 335 6.22 -13.57 -16.19
N PRO A 336 6.42 -13.46 -14.86
CA PRO A 336 7.70 -13.15 -14.27
C PRO A 336 8.84 -14.01 -14.81
N THR A 337 9.92 -13.37 -15.26
CA THR A 337 11.14 -14.07 -15.69
C THR A 337 12.26 -13.96 -14.66
N ASP A 338 12.27 -12.88 -13.89
CA ASP A 338 13.16 -12.68 -12.75
C ASP A 338 12.70 -13.49 -11.53
N ASP A 339 13.66 -13.88 -10.69
CA ASP A 339 13.40 -14.79 -9.58
C ASP A 339 12.63 -14.12 -8.44
N ASN A 340 12.85 -12.82 -8.19
CA ASN A 340 12.06 -12.05 -7.25
C ASN A 340 10.56 -12.13 -7.55
N ASN A 341 10.14 -11.71 -8.75
CA ASN A 341 8.72 -11.68 -9.09
C ASN A 341 8.10 -13.09 -9.18
N LYS A 342 8.89 -14.14 -9.48
CA LYS A 342 8.42 -15.53 -9.32
C LYS A 342 8.18 -15.87 -7.85
N GLY A 343 9.07 -15.46 -6.95
CA GLY A 343 8.92 -15.62 -5.51
C GLY A 343 7.67 -14.91 -4.97
N VAL A 344 7.43 -13.66 -5.38
CA VAL A 344 6.21 -12.91 -5.04
C VAL A 344 4.96 -13.64 -5.54
N ALA A 345 4.95 -14.07 -6.82
CA ALA A 345 3.80 -14.79 -7.38
C ALA A 345 3.51 -16.11 -6.64
N ALA A 346 4.56 -16.88 -6.32
CA ALA A 346 4.42 -18.14 -5.58
C ALA A 346 3.91 -17.92 -4.16
N TYR A 347 4.42 -16.89 -3.47
CA TYR A 347 3.96 -16.53 -2.13
C TYR A 347 2.48 -16.14 -2.12
N GLU A 348 2.05 -15.32 -3.08
CA GLU A 348 0.65 -14.89 -3.20
C GLU A 348 -0.29 -16.04 -3.59
N GLU A 349 0.18 -17.01 -4.37
CA GLU A 349 -0.54 -18.26 -4.63
C GLU A 349 -0.70 -19.08 -3.34
N GLU A 350 0.36 -19.25 -2.56
CA GLU A 350 0.32 -19.97 -1.28
C GLU A 350 -0.61 -19.28 -0.26
N VAL A 351 -0.57 -17.94 -0.16
CA VAL A 351 -1.49 -17.18 0.69
C VAL A 351 -2.95 -17.37 0.25
N ALA A 352 -3.21 -17.39 -1.06
CA ALA A 352 -4.55 -17.60 -1.59
C ALA A 352 -5.05 -19.04 -1.32
N GLU A 353 -4.20 -20.05 -1.55
CA GLU A 353 -4.51 -21.46 -1.26
C GLU A 353 -4.75 -21.72 0.23
N ALA A 354 -4.01 -21.04 1.10
CA ALA A 354 -4.20 -21.11 2.55
C ALA A 354 -5.57 -20.55 3.00
N GLY A 355 -6.24 -19.74 2.17
CA GLY A 355 -7.57 -19.20 2.48
C GLY A 355 -7.57 -18.20 3.64
N VAL A 356 -6.45 -17.54 3.90
CA VAL A 356 -6.23 -16.69 5.08
C VAL A 356 -6.50 -15.20 4.85
N LEU A 357 -6.96 -14.83 3.64
CA LEU A 357 -7.25 -13.44 3.27
C LEU A 357 -8.61 -12.99 3.80
N GLY A 358 -8.58 -12.14 4.82
CA GLY A 358 -9.74 -11.40 5.28
C GLY A 358 -10.02 -10.15 4.45
N LYS A 359 -11.14 -9.49 4.76
CA LYS A 359 -11.45 -8.17 4.20
C LYS A 359 -10.58 -7.10 4.85
N ILE A 360 -10.13 -6.13 4.07
CA ILE A 360 -9.48 -4.94 4.61
C ILE A 360 -10.44 -4.22 5.56
N THR A 361 -9.91 -3.70 6.67
CA THR A 361 -10.68 -2.88 7.60
C THR A 361 -10.95 -1.51 6.98
N PRO A 362 -12.17 -0.96 7.14
CA PRO A 362 -12.46 0.39 6.70
C PRO A 362 -11.51 1.38 7.35
N HIS A 363 -10.92 2.28 6.56
CA HIS A 363 -10.08 3.35 7.08
C HIS A 363 -10.96 4.59 7.36
N PRO A 364 -10.90 5.16 8.58
CA PRO A 364 -11.65 6.37 8.93
C PRO A 364 -11.09 7.60 8.21
N SER A 365 -11.84 8.70 8.23
CA SER A 365 -11.29 10.01 7.88
C SER A 365 -10.13 10.32 8.83
N GLY A 366 -8.97 10.73 8.32
CA GLY A 366 -7.78 10.99 9.13
C GLY A 366 -6.87 9.77 9.35
N ALA A 367 -7.17 8.61 8.74
CA ALA A 367 -6.30 7.44 8.80
C ALA A 367 -4.87 7.73 8.30
N ASP A 368 -4.72 8.55 7.26
CA ASP A 368 -3.42 8.99 6.74
C ASP A 368 -2.55 9.71 7.79
N VAL A 369 -3.18 10.55 8.61
CA VAL A 369 -2.50 11.26 9.71
C VAL A 369 -2.01 10.26 10.76
N ILE A 370 -2.81 9.23 11.05
CA ILE A 370 -2.50 8.24 12.08
C ILE A 370 -1.49 7.20 11.61
N GLU A 371 -1.51 6.82 10.34
CA GLU A 371 -0.44 6.06 9.69
C GLU A 371 0.91 6.78 9.85
N ALA A 372 0.97 8.08 9.53
CA ALA A 372 2.18 8.88 9.69
C ALA A 372 2.60 9.02 11.17
N ALA A 373 1.64 9.24 12.08
CA ALA A 373 1.90 9.32 13.51
C ALA A 373 2.46 8.00 14.07
N PHE A 374 1.91 6.84 13.67
CA PHE A 374 2.39 5.54 14.11
C PHE A 374 3.83 5.28 13.66
N LEU A 375 4.17 5.59 12.41
CA LEU A 375 5.53 5.45 11.89
C LEU A 375 6.52 6.30 12.71
N ARG A 376 6.19 7.59 12.92
CA ARG A 376 7.04 8.54 13.66
C ARG A 376 7.20 8.15 15.13
N ILE A 377 6.08 7.97 15.84
CA ILE A 377 6.06 7.65 17.27
C ILE A 377 6.69 6.28 17.52
N GLY A 378 6.37 5.27 16.70
CA GLY A 378 6.99 3.96 16.76
C GLY A 378 8.52 4.02 16.56
N GLY A 379 9.00 4.87 15.65
CA GLY A 379 10.43 5.11 15.48
C GLY A 379 11.10 5.80 16.68
N GLU A 380 10.40 6.72 17.35
CA GLU A 380 10.86 7.35 18.59
C GLU A 380 10.93 6.36 19.76
N VAL A 381 9.91 5.49 19.88
CA VAL A 381 9.91 4.38 20.83
C VAL A 381 11.08 3.45 20.53
N ALA A 382 11.26 2.98 19.30
CA ALA A 382 12.36 2.09 18.93
C ALA A 382 13.73 2.65 19.35
N GLN A 383 13.94 3.96 19.20
CA GLN A 383 15.19 4.64 19.56
C GLN A 383 15.33 4.97 21.07
N GLY A 384 14.32 4.68 21.89
CA GLY A 384 14.33 4.99 23.32
C GLY A 384 14.11 6.46 23.65
N LYS A 385 13.53 7.24 22.73
CA LYS A 385 13.27 8.68 22.92
C LYS A 385 12.04 8.94 23.79
N THR A 386 11.10 7.99 23.82
CA THR A 386 9.88 8.04 24.63
C THR A 386 9.55 6.65 25.19
N LYS A 387 8.77 6.60 26.28
CA LYS A 387 8.34 5.34 26.89
C LYS A 387 7.09 4.81 26.16
N PRO A 388 6.89 3.48 26.07
CA PRO A 388 5.72 2.89 25.40
C PRO A 388 4.38 3.48 25.84
N ALA A 389 4.14 3.61 27.15
CA ALA A 389 2.88 4.15 27.67
C ALA A 389 2.67 5.63 27.33
N ASP A 390 3.72 6.44 27.33
CA ASP A 390 3.62 7.87 26.99
C ASP A 390 3.42 8.05 25.47
N ALA A 391 4.08 7.21 24.67
CA ALA A 391 3.91 7.14 23.22
C ALA A 391 2.50 6.68 22.82
N ALA A 392 1.92 5.71 23.54
CA ALA A 392 0.58 5.21 23.24
C ALA A 392 -0.45 6.32 23.49
N LYS A 393 -0.34 7.03 24.62
CA LYS A 393 -1.15 8.23 24.89
C LYS A 393 -1.00 9.31 23.82
N ALA A 394 0.22 9.55 23.35
CA ALA A 394 0.45 10.53 22.28
C ALA A 394 -0.27 10.12 20.99
N LEU A 395 -0.16 8.86 20.56
CA LEU A 395 -0.86 8.35 19.38
C LEU A 395 -2.38 8.47 19.52
N PHE A 396 -2.95 8.09 20.68
CA PHE A 396 -4.40 8.21 20.93
C PHE A 396 -4.86 9.67 20.97
N GLY A 397 -4.03 10.58 21.48
CA GLY A 397 -4.26 12.02 21.42
C GLY A 397 -4.33 12.55 19.98
N GLU A 398 -3.39 12.14 19.13
CA GLU A 398 -3.37 12.49 17.71
C GLU A 398 -4.55 11.86 16.95
N ALA A 399 -4.91 10.60 17.26
CA ALA A 399 -6.07 9.91 16.71
C ALA A 399 -7.38 10.66 16.99
N LYS A 400 -7.59 11.07 18.24
CA LYS A 400 -8.75 11.86 18.63
C LYS A 400 -8.86 13.18 17.84
N ALA A 401 -7.74 13.84 17.59
CA ALA A 401 -7.71 15.07 16.82
C ALA A 401 -7.97 14.81 15.32
N ALA A 402 -7.38 13.75 14.76
CA ALA A 402 -7.51 13.42 13.34
C ALA A 402 -8.93 12.98 12.96
N PHE A 403 -9.59 12.18 13.80
CA PHE A 403 -10.94 11.67 13.52
C PHE A 403 -12.06 12.70 13.76
N ALA A 404 -11.76 13.78 14.47
CA ALA A 404 -12.70 14.89 14.68
C ALA A 404 -12.87 15.80 13.45
N GLY A 405 -11.98 15.69 12.46
CA GLY A 405 -11.98 16.47 11.21
C GLY A 405 -12.58 15.72 10.02
#